data_AF-W2G4V9-F1
#
_entry.id   AF-W2G4V9-F1
#
_cell.length_a   1.000
_cell.length_b   1.000
_cell.length_c   1.000
_cell.angle_alpha   90.00
_cell.angle_beta   90.00
_cell.angle_gamma   90.00
#
_symmetry.space_group_name_H-M   'P 1'
#
loop_
_entity.id
_entity.type
_entity.pdbx_description
1 polymer ?
#
loop_
_entity_poly.entity_id
_entity_poly.type
_entity_poly.pdbx_seq_one_letter_code
_entity_poly.pdbx_strand_id
1 'polypeptide(L)'
;MDWDAGRVSAVGMESAQASDARQGASPAALQRRLLAFLRGFRVGPLFYYREQLLANARRSHWFVTVNLSHVAAFDQELQDLLLKSPKEQLPLLENAAKEMLTQLLVSSQDAGAPDSSTSGISSSNLPDIQAILTSDQAPVALRHVHSQEINRLVKVPGIVISATRVRTKCVSATLKCRNCGHTKRVAVAGMGGVSIPRICDRNREEDNGVTPGEMCPKDSYVVLPDQGHYVDQQTLKLQENPEVVPTGEMPRNLALVADRHLVDRASPGTRVSVVGITSVVNAGGKNVGAVAIRTLYLRVVGIEIDEEGAGRAKATFSPAEEEKFHEMARDPKLYEKLATSIAPSIYGDYTVNIKKAIACLLAGRSRKRLPDGMTLRGDINVTAKSQFLKFTEKIAPVGVYTSGKGSSAAGLTASVIRDSKGEFYLEGGAMVLADGGVVCIDEFDKMRESDR
;
A
#
# COMPACT_ATOMS: atom_id res chain seq x y z
N MET A 1 50.74 -8.84 -21.79
CA MET A 1 49.75 -8.96 -22.87
C MET A 1 48.47 -9.44 -22.21
N ASP A 2 47.67 -8.48 -21.72
CA ASP A 2 46.34 -8.75 -21.17
C ASP A 2 45.42 -9.06 -22.34
N TRP A 3 44.90 -10.30 -22.39
CA TRP A 3 43.89 -10.68 -23.36
C TRP A 3 42.54 -10.20 -22.83
N ASP A 4 41.93 -9.27 -23.57
CA ASP A 4 40.61 -8.73 -23.28
C ASP A 4 39.58 -9.85 -23.04
N ALA A 5 38.87 -9.74 -21.93
CA ALA A 5 37.79 -10.65 -21.54
C ALA A 5 36.84 -10.87 -22.73
N GLY A 6 36.65 -12.13 -23.11
CA GLY A 6 35.79 -12.55 -24.22
C GLY A 6 34.34 -12.15 -24.00
N ARG A 7 34.00 -10.89 -24.30
CA ARG A 7 32.64 -10.38 -24.29
C ARG A 7 31.85 -11.16 -25.34
N VAL A 8 31.01 -12.08 -24.86
CA VAL A 8 30.01 -12.74 -25.70
C VAL A 8 28.92 -11.71 -26.01
N SER A 9 29.07 -11.00 -27.13
CA SER A 9 28.03 -10.14 -27.69
C SER A 9 27.19 -10.94 -28.68
N ALA A 10 25.95 -11.23 -28.31
CA ALA A 10 24.98 -11.78 -29.25
C ALA A 10 24.39 -10.63 -30.08
N VAL A 11 24.66 -10.61 -31.39
CA VAL A 11 23.96 -9.74 -32.34
C VAL A 11 22.71 -10.50 -32.81
N GLY A 12 21.53 -9.98 -32.49
CA GLY A 12 20.27 -10.54 -32.97
C GLY A 12 20.14 -10.30 -34.48
N MET A 13 20.44 -11.32 -35.30
CA MET A 13 20.11 -11.33 -36.72
C MET A 13 18.60 -11.60 -36.86
N GLU A 14 17.82 -10.56 -37.15
CA GLU A 14 16.40 -10.72 -37.49
C GLU A 14 16.27 -11.33 -38.90
N SER A 15 16.22 -12.65 -38.98
CA SER A 15 15.73 -13.33 -40.17
C SER A 15 14.20 -13.22 -40.20
N ALA A 16 13.68 -12.47 -41.17
CA ALA A 16 12.26 -12.16 -41.35
C ALA A 16 11.33 -13.35 -41.66
N GLN A 17 11.81 -14.60 -41.55
CA GLN A 17 11.02 -15.80 -41.80
C GLN A 17 11.50 -16.94 -40.89
N ALA A 18 10.94 -17.04 -39.69
CA ALA A 18 10.93 -18.27 -38.91
C ALA A 18 9.67 -18.31 -38.03
N SER A 19 8.76 -19.15 -38.49
CA SER A 19 7.60 -19.71 -37.80
C SER A 19 7.86 -20.05 -36.34
N ASP A 20 7.00 -19.58 -35.44
CA ASP A 20 6.21 -20.52 -34.63
C ASP A 20 5.05 -19.80 -33.92
N ALA A 21 3.84 -20.29 -34.13
CA ALA A 21 2.60 -19.87 -33.48
C ALA A 21 2.53 -20.27 -31.98
N ARG A 22 3.68 -20.28 -31.29
CA ARG A 22 3.87 -20.47 -29.84
C ARG A 22 4.38 -19.20 -29.16
N GLN A 23 4.25 -18.04 -29.80
CA GLN A 23 4.75 -16.74 -29.33
C GLN A 23 3.93 -16.09 -28.19
N GLY A 24 3.02 -16.83 -27.55
CA GLY A 24 2.23 -16.32 -26.42
C GLY A 24 2.98 -16.23 -25.08
N ALA A 25 4.19 -16.80 -24.95
CA ALA A 25 4.76 -17.10 -23.63
C ALA A 25 6.24 -16.75 -23.41
N SER A 26 6.91 -16.02 -24.33
CA SER A 26 8.28 -15.56 -24.03
C SER A 26 8.24 -14.27 -23.20
N PRO A 27 9.05 -14.14 -22.12
CA PRO A 27 9.03 -12.97 -21.24
C PRO A 27 9.38 -11.68 -21.99
N ALA A 28 10.22 -11.79 -23.03
CA ALA A 28 10.57 -10.67 -23.90
C ALA A 28 9.40 -10.21 -24.80
N ALA A 29 8.62 -11.15 -25.36
CA ALA A 29 7.43 -10.78 -26.14
C ALA A 29 6.38 -10.10 -25.26
N LEU A 30 6.24 -10.57 -24.02
CA LEU A 30 5.32 -9.97 -23.07
C LEU A 30 5.77 -8.56 -22.62
N GLN A 31 7.05 -8.36 -22.35
CA GLN A 31 7.60 -7.04 -22.09
C GLN A 31 7.31 -6.07 -23.25
N ARG A 32 7.42 -6.52 -24.50
CA ARG A 32 7.05 -5.70 -25.68
C ARG A 32 5.56 -5.36 -25.73
N ARG A 33 4.67 -6.31 -25.39
CA ARG A 33 3.22 -6.06 -25.27
C ARG A 33 2.93 -5.01 -24.18
N LEU A 34 3.55 -5.13 -23.01
CA LEU A 34 3.44 -4.17 -21.92
C LEU A 34 3.94 -2.78 -22.32
N LEU A 35 5.07 -2.71 -23.02
CA LEU A 35 5.59 -1.45 -23.55
C LEU A 35 4.62 -0.84 -24.58
N ALA A 36 4.06 -1.65 -25.48
CA ALA A 36 3.06 -1.20 -26.44
C ALA A 36 1.80 -0.65 -25.76
N PHE A 37 1.35 -1.30 -24.67
CA PHE A 37 0.25 -0.80 -23.84
C PHE A 37 0.57 0.58 -23.24
N LEU A 38 1.70 0.72 -22.55
CA LEU A 38 2.09 1.98 -21.91
C LEU A 38 2.26 3.12 -22.95
N ARG A 39 2.70 2.80 -24.17
CA ARG A 39 2.86 3.75 -25.27
C ARG A 39 1.53 4.12 -25.94
N GLY A 40 0.66 3.14 -26.16
CA GLY A 40 -0.52 3.27 -27.02
C GLY A 40 -1.82 3.62 -26.30
N PHE A 41 -1.90 3.44 -24.98
CA PHE A 41 -3.13 3.68 -24.24
C PHE A 41 -3.49 5.17 -24.19
N ARG A 42 -4.69 5.49 -24.66
CA ARG A 42 -5.23 6.85 -24.75
C ARG A 42 -6.57 6.95 -24.03
N VAL A 43 -6.76 8.04 -23.29
CA VAL A 43 -8.06 8.42 -22.72
C VAL A 43 -8.46 9.72 -23.39
N GLY A 44 -9.39 9.66 -24.33
CA GLY A 44 -9.71 10.78 -25.21
C GLY A 44 -8.50 11.17 -26.08
N PRO A 45 -8.10 12.46 -26.12
CA PRO A 45 -6.97 12.92 -26.93
C PRO A 45 -5.59 12.75 -26.28
N LEU A 46 -5.52 12.40 -24.98
CA LEU A 46 -4.27 12.40 -24.21
C LEU A 46 -3.71 10.99 -24.00
N PHE A 47 -2.38 10.89 -24.07
CA PHE A 47 -1.63 9.67 -23.73
C PHE A 47 -1.40 9.61 -22.22
N TYR A 48 -2.35 9.01 -21.50
CA TYR A 48 -2.43 9.03 -20.05
C TYR A 48 -1.12 8.60 -19.35
N TYR A 49 -0.60 7.40 -19.66
CA TYR A 49 0.60 6.86 -18.99
C TYR A 49 1.89 7.58 -19.37
N ARG A 50 1.97 8.12 -20.59
CA ARG A 50 3.13 8.89 -21.05
C ARG A 50 3.25 10.20 -20.26
N GLU A 51 2.16 10.93 -20.16
CA GLU A 51 2.14 12.18 -19.41
C GLU A 51 2.35 11.94 -17.92
N GLN A 52 1.78 10.85 -17.38
CA GLN A 52 1.99 10.47 -15.98
C GLN A 52 3.48 10.19 -15.69
N LEU A 53 4.16 9.39 -16.52
CA LEU A 53 5.57 9.09 -16.35
C LEU A 53 6.44 10.35 -16.45
N LEU A 54 6.16 11.24 -17.40
CA LEU A 54 6.88 12.51 -17.55
C LEU A 54 6.64 13.45 -16.36
N ALA A 55 5.40 13.57 -15.90
CA ALA A 55 5.04 14.39 -14.74
C ALA A 55 5.72 13.88 -13.46
N ASN A 56 5.75 12.56 -13.27
CA ASN A 56 6.41 11.92 -12.14
C ASN A 56 7.94 12.07 -12.21
N ALA A 57 8.54 11.88 -13.39
CA ALA A 57 9.97 12.07 -13.60
C ALA A 57 10.42 13.52 -13.30
N ARG A 58 9.64 14.53 -13.72
CA ARG A 58 9.91 15.95 -13.41
C ARG A 58 9.88 16.25 -11.91
N ARG A 59 9.09 15.50 -11.14
CA ARG A 59 8.99 15.62 -9.67
C ARG A 59 9.95 14.69 -8.92
N SER A 60 10.83 13.97 -9.63
CA SER A 60 11.70 12.94 -9.07
C SER A 60 10.95 11.83 -8.31
N HIS A 61 9.72 11.54 -8.73
CA HIS A 61 8.93 10.42 -8.24
C HIS A 61 9.04 9.24 -9.20
N TRP A 62 9.47 8.09 -8.70
CA TRP A 62 9.80 6.92 -9.52
C TRP A 62 8.72 5.84 -9.39
N PHE A 63 7.47 6.21 -9.70
CA PHE A 63 6.36 5.26 -9.74
C PHE A 63 5.40 5.53 -10.90
N VAL A 64 4.67 4.49 -11.31
CA VAL A 64 3.57 4.58 -12.29
C VAL A 64 2.35 3.89 -11.71
N THR A 65 1.17 4.53 -11.77
CA THR A 65 -0.08 3.91 -11.31
C THR A 65 -0.84 3.35 -12.50
N VAL A 66 -0.85 2.03 -12.66
CA VAL A 66 -1.53 1.33 -13.74
C VAL A 66 -2.87 0.81 -13.24
N ASN A 67 -3.95 1.10 -13.98
CA ASN A 67 -5.28 0.64 -13.64
C ASN A 67 -5.56 -0.67 -14.39
N LEU A 68 -6.03 -1.70 -13.70
CA LEU A 68 -6.30 -3.01 -14.30
C LEU A 68 -7.44 -2.96 -15.33
N SER A 69 -8.39 -2.05 -15.18
CA SER A 69 -9.47 -1.81 -16.15
C SER A 69 -8.93 -1.31 -17.50
N HIS A 70 -7.89 -0.47 -17.48
CA HIS A 70 -7.22 0.00 -18.69
C HIS A 70 -6.45 -1.11 -19.40
N VAL A 71 -5.79 -1.99 -18.64
CA VAL A 71 -5.11 -3.16 -19.19
C VAL A 71 -6.12 -4.09 -19.86
N ALA A 72 -7.27 -4.34 -19.19
CA ALA A 72 -8.36 -5.14 -19.74
C ALA A 72 -8.87 -4.64 -21.09
N ALA A 73 -9.02 -3.32 -21.21
CA ALA A 73 -9.53 -2.67 -22.43
C ALA A 73 -8.57 -2.77 -23.61
N PHE A 74 -7.27 -2.84 -23.35
CA PHE A 74 -6.27 -3.03 -24.40
C PHE A 74 -6.08 -4.51 -24.74
N ASP A 75 -5.95 -5.36 -23.73
CA ASP A 75 -5.59 -6.76 -23.87
C ASP A 75 -6.08 -7.60 -22.67
N GLN A 76 -7.12 -8.39 -22.91
CA GLN A 76 -7.73 -9.23 -21.88
C GLN A 76 -6.81 -10.38 -21.43
N GLU A 77 -6.00 -10.95 -22.32
CA GLU A 77 -5.07 -12.03 -21.98
C GLU A 77 -3.99 -11.56 -21.01
N LEU A 78 -3.51 -10.33 -21.23
CA LEU A 78 -2.50 -9.71 -20.39
C LEU A 78 -3.02 -9.47 -18.97
N GLN A 79 -4.27 -9.02 -18.85
CA GLN A 79 -4.92 -8.86 -17.55
C GLN A 79 -5.04 -10.20 -16.82
N ASP A 80 -5.52 -11.24 -17.50
CA ASP A 80 -5.65 -12.58 -16.92
C ASP A 80 -4.30 -13.11 -16.43
N LEU A 81 -3.22 -12.85 -17.16
CA LEU A 81 -1.89 -13.24 -16.75
C LEU A 81 -1.39 -12.44 -15.53
N LEU A 82 -1.65 -11.13 -15.49
CA LEU A 82 -1.34 -10.29 -14.32
C LEU A 82 -2.09 -10.74 -13.06
N LEU A 83 -3.34 -11.20 -13.20
CA LEU A 83 -4.12 -11.73 -12.08
C LEU A 83 -3.61 -13.10 -11.60
N LYS A 84 -3.20 -13.98 -12.54
CA LYS A 84 -2.74 -15.35 -12.25
C LYS A 84 -1.31 -15.43 -11.74
N SER A 85 -0.37 -14.69 -12.33
CA SER A 85 1.07 -14.75 -12.01
C SER A 85 1.71 -13.36 -11.80
N PRO A 86 1.18 -12.52 -10.90
CA PRO A 86 1.65 -11.14 -10.72
C PRO A 86 3.14 -11.02 -10.33
N LYS A 87 3.71 -12.03 -9.65
CA LYS A 87 5.11 -11.99 -9.20
C LYS A 87 6.12 -11.94 -10.34
N GLU A 88 5.82 -12.59 -11.45
CA GLU A 88 6.69 -12.63 -12.64
C GLU A 88 6.41 -11.45 -13.57
N GLN A 89 5.15 -11.01 -13.64
CA GLN A 89 4.72 -9.95 -14.55
C GLN A 89 5.04 -8.54 -14.06
N LEU A 90 5.00 -8.29 -12.75
CA LEU A 90 5.34 -6.98 -12.18
C LEU A 90 6.77 -6.50 -12.51
N PRO A 91 7.85 -7.29 -12.37
CA PRO A 91 9.18 -6.82 -12.76
C PRO A 91 9.29 -6.58 -14.27
N LEU A 92 8.57 -7.32 -15.11
CA LEU A 92 8.50 -7.05 -16.55
C LEU A 92 7.82 -5.71 -16.84
N LEU A 93 6.78 -5.37 -16.08
CA LEU A 93 6.10 -4.08 -16.16
C LEU A 93 7.01 -2.93 -15.69
N GLU A 94 7.76 -3.11 -14.60
CA GLU A 94 8.75 -2.13 -14.12
C GLU A 94 9.86 -1.88 -15.18
N ASN A 95 10.35 -2.95 -15.81
CA ASN A 95 11.34 -2.85 -16.89
C ASN A 95 10.78 -2.15 -18.14
N ALA A 96 9.54 -2.48 -18.55
CA ALA A 96 8.86 -1.82 -19.67
C ALA A 96 8.65 -0.31 -19.40
N ALA A 97 8.29 0.06 -18.17
CA ALA A 97 8.14 1.46 -17.78
C ALA A 97 9.49 2.21 -17.80
N LYS A 98 10.57 1.56 -17.37
CA LYS A 98 11.93 2.11 -17.42
C LYS A 98 12.39 2.36 -18.85
N GLU A 99 12.17 1.39 -19.74
CA GLU A 99 12.48 1.50 -21.16
C GLU A 99 11.69 2.64 -21.84
N MET A 100 10.39 2.73 -21.56
CA MET A 100 9.54 3.82 -22.05
C MET A 100 10.04 5.19 -21.59
N LEU A 101 10.33 5.36 -20.29
CA LEU A 101 10.81 6.63 -19.77
C LEU A 101 12.15 7.02 -20.41
N THR A 102 13.05 6.06 -20.62
CA THR A 102 14.34 6.28 -21.27
C THR A 102 14.14 6.81 -22.69
N GLN A 103 13.25 6.20 -23.48
CA GLN A 103 12.92 6.66 -24.83
C GLN A 103 12.31 8.07 -24.84
N LEU A 104 11.44 8.38 -23.87
CA LEU A 104 10.82 9.70 -23.76
C LEU A 104 11.85 10.78 -23.42
N LEU A 105 12.78 10.49 -22.52
CA LEU A 105 13.83 11.42 -22.13
C LEU A 105 14.76 11.71 -23.31
N VAL A 106 15.20 10.68 -24.04
CA VAL A 106 16.00 10.86 -25.28
C VAL A 106 15.24 11.72 -26.28
N SER A 107 13.97 11.41 -26.55
CA SER A 107 13.16 12.21 -27.49
C SER A 107 12.95 13.66 -27.06
N SER A 108 12.98 13.93 -25.75
CA SER A 108 12.81 15.29 -25.21
C SER A 108 14.12 16.09 -25.26
N GLN A 109 15.26 15.42 -25.19
CA GLN A 109 16.59 16.05 -25.31
C GLN A 109 16.88 16.48 -26.75
N ASP A 110 16.37 15.76 -27.76
CA ASP A 110 16.54 16.14 -29.17
C ASP A 110 15.67 17.35 -29.60
N ALA A 111 14.65 17.72 -28.81
CA ALA A 111 13.69 18.77 -29.16
C ALA A 111 13.96 20.14 -28.51
N GLY A 112 14.96 20.26 -27.62
CA GLY A 112 15.26 21.49 -26.88
C GLY A 112 16.76 21.79 -26.82
N ALA A 113 17.13 23.03 -27.14
CA ALA A 113 18.50 23.55 -27.04
C ALA A 113 19.16 23.26 -25.68
N PRO A 114 20.49 23.13 -25.62
CA PRO A 114 21.19 22.63 -24.44
C PRO A 114 21.39 23.76 -23.42
N ASP A 115 20.35 24.09 -22.65
CA ASP A 115 20.49 25.02 -21.52
C ASP A 115 20.83 24.25 -20.24
N SER A 116 22.04 24.56 -19.76
CA SER A 116 22.86 23.85 -18.80
C SER A 116 22.52 24.13 -17.33
N SER A 117 21.33 23.75 -16.83
CA SER A 117 21.09 23.85 -15.37
C SER A 117 20.02 22.94 -14.75
N THR A 118 19.50 21.92 -15.45
CA THR A 118 18.53 20.98 -14.83
C THR A 118 19.10 19.57 -14.71
N SER A 119 19.79 19.33 -13.60
CA SER A 119 20.06 18.03 -12.95
C SER A 119 20.01 16.74 -13.81
N GLY A 120 21.14 16.37 -14.42
CA GLY A 120 21.90 15.17 -14.01
C GLY A 120 21.31 13.76 -14.13
N ILE A 121 20.29 13.50 -14.96
CA ILE A 121 19.83 12.12 -15.22
C ILE A 121 20.33 11.67 -16.59
N SER A 122 21.56 11.12 -16.61
CA SER A 122 22.06 10.39 -17.76
C SER A 122 21.18 9.15 -17.98
N SER A 123 20.86 8.84 -19.24
CA SER A 123 20.08 7.65 -19.64
C SER A 123 20.63 6.32 -19.09
N SER A 124 21.90 6.29 -18.68
CA SER A 124 22.58 5.15 -18.08
C SER A 124 22.29 4.89 -16.59
N ASN A 125 21.81 5.88 -15.82
CA ASN A 125 21.64 5.79 -14.36
C ASN A 125 20.21 6.13 -13.90
N LEU A 126 19.19 5.64 -14.62
CA LEU A 126 17.81 5.76 -14.17
C LEU A 126 17.53 4.83 -12.98
N PRO A 127 17.03 5.35 -11.85
CA PRO A 127 16.58 4.52 -10.73
C PRO A 127 15.40 3.64 -11.13
N ASP A 128 15.17 2.58 -10.37
CA ASP A 128 14.10 1.63 -10.66
C ASP A 128 12.72 2.24 -10.41
N ILE A 129 11.83 2.10 -11.39
CA ILE A 129 10.46 2.60 -11.33
C ILE A 129 9.59 1.53 -10.69
N GLN A 130 8.78 1.92 -9.71
CA GLN A 130 7.79 1.04 -9.10
C GLN A 130 6.46 1.09 -9.85
N ALA A 131 5.93 -0.07 -10.23
CA ALA A 131 4.57 -0.17 -10.74
C ALA A 131 3.58 -0.33 -9.58
N ILE A 132 2.63 0.60 -9.46
CA ILE A 132 1.52 0.57 -8.51
C ILE A 132 0.27 0.16 -9.28
N LEU A 133 -0.46 -0.84 -8.80
CA LEU A 133 -1.69 -1.30 -9.45
C LEU A 133 -2.92 -0.75 -8.73
N THR A 134 -3.84 -0.17 -9.49
CA THR A 134 -5.19 0.16 -9.05
C THR A 134 -6.19 -0.78 -9.73
N SER A 135 -7.29 -1.09 -9.06
CA SER A 135 -8.28 -2.03 -9.60
C SER A 135 -9.69 -1.61 -9.23
N ASP A 136 -10.53 -1.44 -10.24
CA ASP A 136 -11.96 -1.13 -10.07
C ASP A 136 -12.81 -2.40 -9.84
N GLN A 137 -12.18 -3.58 -9.74
CA GLN A 137 -12.89 -4.85 -9.50
C GLN A 137 -13.50 -4.90 -8.10
N ALA A 138 -14.57 -5.68 -7.97
CA ALA A 138 -15.27 -5.88 -6.70
C ALA A 138 -14.30 -6.42 -5.62
N PRO A 139 -14.28 -5.81 -4.43
CA PRO A 139 -13.41 -6.25 -3.35
C PRO A 139 -13.78 -7.66 -2.85
N VAL A 140 -12.76 -8.45 -2.51
CA VAL A 140 -12.91 -9.75 -1.85
C VAL A 140 -12.87 -9.55 -0.35
N ALA A 141 -13.88 -10.08 0.36
CA ALA A 141 -13.90 -10.04 1.82
C ALA A 141 -12.71 -10.82 2.41
N LEU A 142 -12.11 -10.28 3.48
CA LEU A 142 -10.92 -10.87 4.10
C LEU A 142 -11.11 -12.35 4.50
N ARG A 143 -12.34 -12.74 4.85
CA ARG A 143 -12.71 -14.12 5.22
C ARG A 143 -12.69 -15.11 4.06
N HIS A 144 -12.89 -14.64 2.82
CA HIS A 144 -12.88 -15.44 1.61
C HIS A 144 -11.46 -15.62 1.03
N VAL A 145 -10.44 -15.01 1.64
CA VAL A 145 -9.04 -15.20 1.23
C VAL A 145 -8.57 -16.58 1.71
N HIS A 146 -8.83 -17.59 0.89
CA HIS A 146 -8.47 -18.99 1.13
C HIS A 146 -7.21 -19.41 0.36
N SER A 147 -6.80 -20.66 0.53
CA SER A 147 -5.62 -21.25 -0.12
C SER A 147 -5.66 -21.19 -1.65
N GLN A 148 -6.84 -21.11 -2.26
CA GLN A 148 -7.01 -21.01 -3.73
C GLN A 148 -6.48 -19.70 -4.29
N GLU A 149 -6.47 -18.64 -3.47
CA GLU A 149 -6.02 -17.32 -3.89
C GLU A 149 -4.52 -17.11 -3.69
N ILE A 150 -3.77 -18.11 -3.22
CA ILE A 150 -2.32 -17.98 -2.97
C ILE A 150 -1.59 -17.65 -4.27
N ASN A 151 -0.70 -16.65 -4.21
CA ASN A 151 0.08 -16.10 -5.33
C ASN A 151 -0.74 -15.40 -6.41
N ARG A 152 -2.03 -15.15 -6.18
CA ARG A 152 -2.87 -14.33 -7.07
C ARG A 152 -2.99 -12.90 -6.56
N LEU A 153 -3.38 -12.02 -7.47
CA LEU A 153 -3.69 -10.63 -7.14
C LEU A 153 -5.12 -10.53 -6.61
N VAL A 154 -5.29 -9.96 -5.43
CA VAL A 154 -6.60 -9.75 -4.80
C VAL A 154 -6.74 -8.30 -4.33
N LYS A 155 -7.97 -7.76 -4.40
CA LYS A 155 -8.35 -6.49 -3.78
C LYS A 155 -9.08 -6.79 -2.48
N VAL A 156 -8.54 -6.34 -1.34
CA VAL A 156 -9.12 -6.57 -0.01
C VAL A 156 -9.35 -5.22 0.68
N PRO A 157 -10.60 -4.89 1.06
CA PRO A 157 -10.91 -3.68 1.81
C PRO A 157 -10.72 -3.94 3.32
N GLY A 158 -10.35 -2.90 4.05
CA GLY A 158 -10.21 -2.99 5.50
C GLY A 158 -9.77 -1.69 6.16
N ILE A 159 -9.58 -1.74 7.47
CA ILE A 159 -9.06 -0.64 8.28
C ILE A 159 -7.65 -0.98 8.74
N VAL A 160 -6.69 -0.06 8.57
CA VAL A 160 -5.35 -0.26 9.12
C VAL A 160 -5.38 -0.08 10.64
N ILE A 161 -5.07 -1.12 11.42
CA ILE A 161 -5.04 -1.01 12.90
C ILE A 161 -3.70 -0.48 13.38
N SER A 162 -2.62 -0.98 12.81
CA SER A 162 -1.28 -0.63 13.25
C SER A 162 -0.30 -0.63 12.09
N ALA A 163 0.71 0.21 12.26
CA ALA A 163 1.81 0.37 11.33
C ALA A 163 3.12 0.23 12.12
N THR A 164 4.03 -0.60 11.61
CA THR A 164 5.40 -0.67 12.14
C THR A 164 6.22 0.54 11.67
N ARG A 165 7.33 0.81 12.34
CA ARG A 165 8.31 1.79 11.84
C ARG A 165 8.91 1.29 10.53
N VAL A 166 9.27 2.24 9.67
CA VAL A 166 9.92 1.94 8.39
C VAL A 166 11.25 1.23 8.66
N ARG A 167 11.48 0.12 7.95
CA ARG A 167 12.71 -0.67 8.00
C ARG A 167 13.34 -0.73 6.62
N THR A 168 14.66 -0.76 6.57
CA THR A 168 15.39 -0.94 5.32
C THR A 168 15.55 -2.41 5.00
N LYS A 169 15.02 -2.84 3.87
CA LYS A 169 15.18 -4.18 3.31
C LYS A 169 16.21 -4.17 2.19
N CYS A 170 17.12 -5.13 2.19
CA CYS A 170 18.02 -5.36 1.07
C CYS A 170 17.29 -6.10 -0.07
N VAL A 171 17.29 -5.55 -1.29
CA VAL A 171 16.72 -6.17 -2.49
C VAL A 171 17.78 -6.97 -3.24
N SER A 172 18.99 -6.43 -3.36
CA SER A 172 20.14 -7.14 -3.92
C SER A 172 21.33 -7.01 -2.99
N ALA A 173 21.74 -8.14 -2.40
CA ALA A 173 22.91 -8.22 -1.56
C ALA A 173 24.13 -8.61 -2.40
N THR A 174 25.23 -7.87 -2.27
CA THR A 174 26.52 -8.28 -2.85
C THR A 174 27.26 -9.14 -1.84
N LEU A 175 27.50 -10.39 -2.18
CA LEU A 175 28.28 -11.34 -1.40
C LEU A 175 29.73 -11.29 -1.87
N LYS A 176 30.69 -11.26 -0.95
CA LYS A 176 32.11 -11.39 -1.25
C LYS A 176 32.69 -12.60 -0.53
N CYS A 177 33.39 -13.47 -1.24
CA CYS A 177 34.10 -14.58 -0.64
C CYS A 177 35.33 -14.07 0.12
N ARG A 178 35.53 -14.53 1.36
CA ARG A 178 36.70 -14.14 2.19
C ARG A 178 38.03 -14.57 1.59
N ASN A 179 38.09 -15.76 1.00
CA ASN A 179 39.37 -16.35 0.57
C ASN A 179 39.74 -15.94 -0.85
N CYS A 180 38.81 -15.97 -1.80
CA CYS A 180 39.10 -15.69 -3.21
C CYS A 180 38.68 -14.28 -3.66
N GLY A 181 38.02 -13.49 -2.82
CA GLY A 181 37.56 -12.15 -3.19
C GLY A 181 36.42 -12.10 -4.22
N HIS A 182 35.96 -13.25 -4.74
CA HIS A 182 34.88 -13.34 -5.72
C HIS A 182 33.59 -12.68 -5.18
N THR A 183 33.04 -11.77 -5.99
CA THR A 183 31.80 -11.04 -5.67
C THR A 183 30.61 -11.59 -6.46
N LYS A 184 29.54 -11.96 -5.77
CA LYS A 184 28.28 -12.42 -6.37
C LYS A 184 27.11 -11.57 -5.87
N ARG A 185 26.30 -11.04 -6.78
CA ARG A 185 25.04 -10.36 -6.41
C ARG A 185 23.90 -11.38 -6.31
N VAL A 186 23.17 -11.35 -5.21
CA VAL A 186 22.02 -12.23 -4.96
C VAL A 186 20.79 -11.38 -4.65
N ALA A 187 19.69 -11.63 -5.36
CA ALA A 187 18.42 -10.97 -5.11
C ALA A 187 17.69 -11.62 -3.92
N VAL A 188 17.09 -10.80 -3.06
CA VAL A 188 16.37 -11.22 -1.87
C VAL A 188 14.87 -11.04 -2.11
N ALA A 189 14.16 -12.16 -2.27
CA ALA A 189 12.72 -12.15 -2.53
C ALA A 189 11.89 -12.19 -1.22
N GLY A 190 10.85 -11.34 -1.13
CA GLY A 190 9.86 -11.39 -0.06
C GLY A 190 10.38 -11.03 1.34
N MET A 191 9.78 -11.59 2.39
CA MET A 191 10.21 -11.44 3.79
C MET A 191 11.29 -12.46 4.20
N GLY A 192 11.82 -13.24 3.25
CA GLY A 192 12.81 -14.28 3.51
C GLY A 192 14.21 -13.70 3.76
N GLY A 193 15.05 -14.48 4.45
CA GLY A 193 16.48 -14.17 4.58
C GLY A 193 17.23 -14.37 3.27
N VAL A 194 18.44 -13.82 3.19
CA VAL A 194 19.35 -14.05 2.06
C VAL A 194 19.81 -15.51 2.07
N SER A 195 19.52 -16.27 1.02
CA SER A 195 20.07 -17.63 0.86
C SER A 195 21.51 -17.52 0.36
N ILE A 196 22.45 -17.53 1.30
CA ILE A 196 23.88 -17.50 1.00
C ILE A 196 24.28 -18.89 0.44
N PRO A 197 24.86 -18.96 -0.77
CA PRO A 197 25.36 -20.22 -1.31
C PRO A 197 26.47 -20.80 -0.43
N ARG A 198 26.41 -22.12 -0.18
CA ARG A 198 27.42 -22.80 0.65
C ARG A 198 28.75 -23.03 -0.05
N ILE A 199 28.76 -22.95 -1.37
CA ILE A 199 29.93 -23.21 -2.21
C ILE A 199 30.21 -21.94 -3.02
N CYS A 200 31.49 -21.62 -3.16
CA CYS A 200 31.91 -20.49 -3.96
C CYS A 200 31.82 -20.82 -5.46
N ASP A 201 30.96 -20.10 -6.19
CA ASP A 201 30.82 -20.20 -7.66
C ASP A 201 32.00 -19.61 -8.46
N ARG A 202 33.23 -19.65 -7.92
CA ARG A 202 34.39 -19.14 -8.65
C ARG A 202 34.59 -20.00 -9.90
N ASN A 203 34.57 -19.39 -11.08
CA ASN A 203 35.03 -20.05 -12.32
C ASN A 203 36.50 -20.46 -12.13
N ARG A 204 36.78 -21.76 -12.28
CA ARG A 204 38.12 -22.33 -12.09
C ARG A 204 39.14 -21.82 -13.12
N GLU A 205 38.69 -21.18 -14.20
CA GLU A 205 39.49 -20.90 -15.39
C GLU A 205 39.94 -19.43 -15.54
N GLU A 206 39.43 -18.48 -14.75
CA GLU A 206 39.47 -17.05 -15.14
C GLU A 206 40.22 -16.08 -14.21
N ASP A 207 41.02 -16.51 -13.23
CA ASP A 207 41.82 -15.52 -12.47
C ASP A 207 43.21 -15.97 -12.05
N ASN A 208 44.20 -15.27 -12.62
CA ASN A 208 45.63 -15.35 -12.35
C ASN A 208 45.95 -14.83 -10.94
N GLY A 209 46.53 -15.66 -10.08
CA GLY A 209 47.29 -15.18 -8.92
C GLY A 209 46.95 -15.79 -7.55
N VAL A 210 46.02 -16.73 -7.46
CA VAL A 210 45.86 -17.57 -6.25
C VAL A 210 45.99 -19.02 -6.67
N THR A 211 46.81 -19.76 -5.92
CA THR A 211 47.22 -21.15 -6.16
C THR A 211 46.10 -22.01 -6.77
N PRO A 212 46.35 -22.67 -7.91
CA PRO A 212 45.37 -23.52 -8.57
C PRO A 212 45.17 -24.78 -7.73
N GLY A 213 44.02 -24.89 -7.05
CA GLY A 213 43.61 -26.19 -6.49
C GLY A 213 42.79 -26.16 -5.21
N GLU A 214 42.86 -25.12 -4.40
CA GLU A 214 42.12 -25.12 -3.13
C GLU A 214 40.71 -24.57 -3.29
N MET A 215 39.73 -25.47 -3.23
CA MET A 215 38.32 -25.11 -3.10
C MET A 215 38.16 -24.23 -1.86
N CYS A 216 37.48 -23.09 -2.02
CA CYS A 216 37.15 -22.27 -0.87
C CYS A 216 36.33 -23.11 0.13
N PRO A 217 36.58 -22.96 1.44
CA PRO A 217 35.81 -23.63 2.48
C PRO A 217 34.30 -23.43 2.27
N LYS A 218 33.52 -24.41 2.73
CA LYS A 218 32.06 -24.25 2.76
C LYS A 218 31.69 -23.01 3.59
N ASP A 219 30.68 -22.26 3.14
CA ASP A 219 30.17 -21.04 3.78
C ASP A 219 31.19 -19.87 3.85
N SER A 220 32.02 -19.69 2.80
CA SER A 220 33.02 -18.60 2.73
C SER A 220 32.49 -17.21 2.36
N TYR A 221 31.21 -17.10 1.97
CA TYR A 221 30.61 -15.83 1.54
C TYR A 221 30.19 -14.95 2.71
N VAL A 222 30.53 -13.66 2.62
CA VAL A 222 30.08 -12.62 3.55
C VAL A 222 29.26 -11.60 2.77
N VAL A 223 28.16 -11.14 3.36
CA VAL A 223 27.37 -10.03 2.82
C VAL A 223 28.14 -8.74 3.03
N LEU A 224 28.42 -8.00 1.95
CA LEU A 224 28.93 -6.65 2.02
C LEU A 224 27.76 -5.67 2.17
N PRO A 225 27.61 -4.99 3.32
CA PRO A 225 26.51 -4.04 3.50
C PRO A 225 26.67 -2.81 2.60
N ASP A 226 27.89 -2.35 2.35
CA ASP A 226 28.15 -1.10 1.61
C ASP A 226 27.75 -1.17 0.12
N GLN A 227 27.73 -2.38 -0.45
CA GLN A 227 27.39 -2.63 -1.86
C GLN A 227 26.01 -3.28 -2.03
N GLY A 228 25.14 -3.14 -1.03
CA GLY A 228 23.75 -3.60 -1.07
C GLY A 228 22.83 -2.56 -1.69
N HIS A 229 21.83 -3.00 -2.44
CA HIS A 229 20.70 -2.15 -2.83
C HIS A 229 19.59 -2.29 -1.80
N TYR A 230 19.28 -1.20 -1.10
CA TYR A 230 18.28 -1.16 -0.04
C TYR A 230 17.03 -0.42 -0.47
N VAL A 231 15.88 -0.88 0.01
CA VAL A 231 14.58 -0.22 -0.16
C VAL A 231 13.86 -0.16 1.17
N ASP A 232 13.01 0.85 1.33
CA ASP A 232 12.15 0.95 2.50
C ASP A 232 11.04 -0.09 2.45
N GLN A 233 10.75 -0.66 3.61
CA GLN A 233 9.70 -1.64 3.83
C GLN A 233 8.97 -1.32 5.13
N GLN A 234 7.65 -1.46 5.11
CA GLN A 234 6.79 -1.28 6.27
C GLN A 234 5.79 -2.42 6.36
N THR A 235 5.61 -2.96 7.56
CA THR A 235 4.55 -3.93 7.84
C THR A 235 3.34 -3.22 8.45
N LEU A 236 2.17 -3.40 7.84
CA LEU A 236 0.89 -2.88 8.32
C LEU A 236 0.01 -4.05 8.78
N LYS A 237 -0.92 -3.81 9.71
CA LYS A 237 -1.97 -4.78 10.06
C LYS A 237 -3.33 -4.26 9.58
N LEU A 238 -3.97 -5.01 8.69
CA LEU A 238 -5.30 -4.74 8.17
C LEU A 238 -6.35 -5.52 8.95
N GLN A 239 -7.45 -4.88 9.32
CA GLN A 239 -8.64 -5.50 9.88
C GLN A 239 -9.78 -5.48 8.88
N GLU A 240 -10.64 -6.49 8.90
CA GLU A 240 -11.89 -6.42 8.16
C GLU A 240 -12.80 -5.30 8.67
N ASN A 241 -13.63 -4.75 7.77
CA ASN A 241 -14.58 -3.70 8.12
C ASN A 241 -15.63 -4.26 9.10
N PRO A 242 -15.99 -3.51 10.18
CA PRO A 242 -16.91 -3.98 11.21
C PRO A 242 -18.31 -4.32 10.66
N GLU A 243 -18.71 -3.69 9.56
CA GLU A 243 -20.00 -3.89 8.89
C GLU A 243 -20.15 -5.28 8.25
N VAL A 244 -19.03 -5.93 7.91
CA VAL A 244 -19.01 -7.24 7.22
C VAL A 244 -18.79 -8.40 8.22
N VAL A 245 -18.55 -8.09 9.50
CA VAL A 245 -18.28 -9.10 10.53
C VAL A 245 -19.59 -9.80 10.91
N PRO A 246 -19.66 -11.14 10.81
CA PRO A 246 -20.83 -11.88 11.26
C PRO A 246 -21.03 -11.73 12.77
N THR A 247 -22.28 -11.61 13.20
CA THR A 247 -22.63 -11.45 14.61
C THR A 247 -22.13 -12.63 15.44
N GLY A 248 -21.31 -12.35 16.46
CA GLY A 248 -20.81 -13.36 17.41
C GLY A 248 -19.37 -13.82 17.16
N GLU A 249 -18.72 -13.40 16.08
CA GLU A 249 -17.30 -13.68 15.85
C GLU A 249 -16.42 -12.45 16.06
N MET A 250 -15.17 -12.69 16.47
CA MET A 250 -14.17 -11.63 16.55
C MET A 250 -13.67 -11.27 15.14
N PRO A 251 -13.45 -9.97 14.85
CA PRO A 251 -12.94 -9.57 13.55
C PRO A 251 -11.55 -10.14 13.27
N ARG A 252 -11.30 -10.60 12.05
CA ARG A 252 -9.99 -11.12 11.61
C ARG A 252 -9.06 -9.99 11.18
N ASN A 253 -7.75 -10.22 11.35
CA ASN A 253 -6.70 -9.33 10.88
C ASN A 253 -5.71 -10.06 9.96
N LEU A 254 -5.03 -9.29 9.10
CA LEU A 254 -4.04 -9.78 8.14
C LEU A 254 -2.82 -8.85 8.12
N ALA A 255 -1.63 -9.44 8.06
CA ALA A 255 -0.40 -8.69 7.92
C ALA A 255 -0.17 -8.29 6.45
N LEU A 256 0.09 -7.01 6.22
CA LEU A 256 0.44 -6.43 4.94
C LEU A 256 1.91 -6.01 4.94
N VAL A 257 2.56 -6.11 3.78
CA VAL A 257 3.93 -5.63 3.58
C VAL A 257 3.93 -4.63 2.43
N ALA A 258 4.22 -3.37 2.74
CA ALA A 258 4.38 -2.28 1.78
C ALA A 258 5.87 -2.04 1.50
N ASP A 259 6.23 -1.89 0.22
CA ASP A 259 7.60 -1.67 -0.25
C ASP A 259 7.71 -0.28 -0.94
N ARG A 260 8.87 0.38 -0.84
CA ARG A 260 9.25 1.61 -1.58
C ARG A 260 8.25 2.78 -1.34
N HIS A 261 7.58 3.28 -2.38
CA HIS A 261 6.71 4.47 -2.33
C HIS A 261 5.34 4.23 -1.65
N LEU A 262 5.05 2.97 -1.29
CA LEU A 262 3.84 2.60 -0.56
C LEU A 262 4.01 2.69 0.95
N VAL A 263 5.23 2.92 1.42
CA VAL A 263 5.54 3.16 2.83
C VAL A 263 4.97 4.51 3.27
N ASP A 264 4.46 4.57 4.49
CA ASP A 264 3.89 5.77 5.14
C ASP A 264 2.71 6.42 4.40
N ARG A 265 2.08 5.68 3.47
CA ARG A 265 0.86 6.12 2.76
C ARG A 265 -0.41 6.02 3.60
N ALA A 266 -0.50 4.99 4.44
CA ALA A 266 -1.70 4.68 5.21
C ALA A 266 -1.39 4.78 6.71
N SER A 267 -2.07 5.70 7.39
CA SER A 267 -2.01 5.81 8.85
C SER A 267 -2.96 4.82 9.50
N PRO A 268 -2.66 4.35 10.73
CA PRO A 268 -3.64 3.66 11.57
C PRO A 268 -4.98 4.40 11.65
N GLY A 269 -6.08 3.66 11.60
CA GLY A 269 -7.47 4.16 11.57
C GLY A 269 -8.04 4.48 10.19
N THR A 270 -7.22 4.46 9.13
CA THR A 270 -7.70 4.77 7.78
C THR A 270 -8.34 3.55 7.12
N ARG A 271 -9.50 3.76 6.47
CA ARG A 271 -10.15 2.79 5.58
C ARG A 271 -9.38 2.75 4.25
N VAL A 272 -8.96 1.56 3.86
CA VAL A 272 -8.15 1.34 2.66
C VAL A 272 -8.64 0.13 1.88
N SER A 273 -8.61 0.26 0.57
CA SER A 273 -8.73 -0.84 -0.38
C SER A 273 -7.33 -1.22 -0.86
N VAL A 274 -6.84 -2.39 -0.44
CA VAL A 274 -5.48 -2.83 -0.73
C VAL A 274 -5.50 -3.82 -1.88
N VAL A 275 -4.77 -3.50 -2.95
CA VAL A 275 -4.48 -4.43 -4.04
C VAL A 275 -3.14 -5.09 -3.75
N GLY A 276 -3.15 -6.40 -3.57
CA GLY A 276 -1.96 -7.12 -3.15
C GLY A 276 -1.90 -8.57 -3.60
N ILE A 277 -0.69 -9.12 -3.52
CA ILE A 277 -0.40 -10.51 -3.82
C ILE A 277 -0.41 -11.27 -2.52
N THR A 278 -1.27 -12.27 -2.42
CA THR A 278 -1.27 -13.19 -1.29
C THR A 278 0.01 -14.04 -1.33
N SER A 279 0.73 -14.09 -0.23
CA SER A 279 1.91 -14.94 -0.12
C SER A 279 2.00 -15.54 1.27
N VAL A 280 2.87 -16.54 1.40
CA VAL A 280 3.00 -17.31 2.63
C VAL A 280 4.42 -17.14 3.17
N VAL A 281 4.53 -16.87 4.47
CA VAL A 281 5.81 -16.93 5.19
C VAL A 281 5.83 -18.21 6.01
N ASN A 282 6.99 -18.86 6.08
CA ASN A 282 7.20 -19.94 7.02
C ASN A 282 7.18 -19.37 8.44
N ALA A 283 6.26 -19.85 9.28
CA ALA A 283 6.27 -19.50 10.70
C ALA A 283 7.57 -20.02 11.30
N GLY A 284 8.50 -19.13 11.63
CA GLY A 284 9.84 -19.43 12.14
C GLY A 284 9.84 -19.96 13.58
N GLY A 285 9.03 -20.97 13.88
CA GLY A 285 9.11 -21.70 15.13
C GLY A 285 10.38 -22.54 15.16
N LYS A 286 11.17 -22.42 16.24
CA LYS A 286 12.37 -23.24 16.48
C LYS A 286 12.07 -24.75 16.68
N ASN A 287 10.79 -25.14 16.73
CA ASN A 287 10.38 -26.53 16.84
C ASN A 287 10.13 -27.12 15.45
N VAL A 288 11.09 -27.92 15.01
CA VAL A 288 11.03 -28.78 13.82
C VAL A 288 10.06 -29.93 14.09
N GLY A 289 8.77 -29.65 14.00
CA GLY A 289 7.73 -30.64 13.78
C GLY A 289 7.25 -30.53 12.34
N ALA A 290 7.17 -31.65 11.63
CA ALA A 290 6.91 -31.79 10.18
C ALA A 290 5.58 -31.21 9.65
N VAL A 291 4.88 -30.35 10.39
CA VAL A 291 3.63 -29.74 9.96
C VAL A 291 3.95 -28.44 9.22
N ALA A 292 3.74 -28.45 7.89
CA ALA A 292 3.98 -27.32 6.98
C ALA A 292 2.93 -26.21 7.13
N ILE A 293 2.63 -25.77 8.36
CA ILE A 293 1.75 -24.63 8.62
C ILE A 293 2.50 -23.35 8.23
N ARG A 294 1.93 -22.60 7.29
CA ARG A 294 2.45 -21.31 6.86
C ARG A 294 1.43 -20.22 7.15
N THR A 295 1.93 -19.06 7.56
CA THR A 295 1.09 -17.90 7.82
C THR A 295 0.93 -17.10 6.53
N LEU A 296 -0.31 -16.74 6.22
CA LEU A 296 -0.64 -15.89 5.08
C LEU A 296 -0.30 -14.42 5.40
N TYR A 297 0.27 -13.72 4.42
CA TYR A 297 0.44 -12.27 4.44
C TYR A 297 0.15 -11.72 3.04
N LEU A 298 -0.18 -10.44 2.96
CA LEU A 298 -0.41 -9.76 1.69
C LEU A 298 0.80 -8.87 1.37
N ARG A 299 1.42 -9.09 0.21
CA ARG A 299 2.39 -8.15 -0.34
C ARG A 299 1.62 -7.08 -1.10
N VAL A 300 1.75 -5.83 -0.66
CA VAL A 300 0.99 -4.72 -1.21
C VAL A 300 1.62 -4.27 -2.54
N VAL A 301 0.79 -4.16 -3.57
CA VAL A 301 1.16 -3.65 -4.90
C VAL A 301 0.51 -2.29 -5.15
N GLY A 302 -0.68 -2.07 -4.58
CA GLY A 302 -1.33 -0.76 -4.56
C GLY A 302 -2.16 -0.57 -3.30
N ILE A 303 -2.23 0.68 -2.84
CA ILE A 303 -3.09 1.10 -1.73
C ILE A 303 -3.95 2.22 -2.29
N GLU A 304 -5.26 1.96 -2.33
CA GLU A 304 -6.28 2.98 -2.53
C GLU A 304 -6.80 3.34 -1.14
N ILE A 305 -6.75 4.62 -0.80
CA ILE A 305 -7.40 5.11 0.40
C ILE A 305 -8.85 5.35 0.01
N ASP A 306 -9.78 4.65 0.65
CA ASP A 306 -11.20 4.82 0.36
C ASP A 306 -11.60 6.19 0.91
N GLU A 307 -11.68 7.18 0.01
CA GLU A 307 -12.24 8.50 0.31
C GLU A 307 -13.76 8.43 0.44
N GLU A 308 -14.40 7.41 -0.13
CA GLU A 308 -15.83 7.09 0.04
C GLU A 308 -16.06 6.39 1.37
N GLY A 309 -15.91 7.19 2.41
CA GLY A 309 -16.18 6.86 3.79
C GLY A 309 -16.34 8.18 4.49
N ALA A 310 -17.49 8.34 5.12
CA ALA A 310 -17.79 9.46 5.97
C ALA A 310 -16.54 9.70 6.87
N GLY A 311 -15.91 10.88 6.74
CA GLY A 311 -14.96 11.35 7.74
C GLY A 311 -13.49 11.61 7.38
N ARG A 312 -12.98 11.32 6.18
CA ARG A 312 -11.66 11.85 5.75
C ARG A 312 -11.55 12.27 4.28
N ALA A 313 -12.65 12.25 3.53
CA ALA A 313 -12.64 12.71 2.15
C ALA A 313 -12.30 14.20 2.07
N LYS A 314 -11.32 14.56 1.24
CA LYS A 314 -11.43 15.83 0.50
C LYS A 314 -12.55 15.63 -0.51
N ALA A 315 -13.80 15.66 -0.05
CA ALA A 315 -14.95 15.58 -0.94
C ALA A 315 -14.85 16.76 -1.92
N THR A 316 -14.54 16.45 -3.18
CA THR A 316 -14.55 17.44 -4.26
C THR A 316 -16.00 17.53 -4.69
N PHE A 317 -16.75 18.46 -4.11
CA PHE A 317 -18.16 18.62 -4.41
C PHE A 317 -18.34 19.14 -5.85
N SER A 318 -19.36 18.65 -6.53
CA SER A 318 -19.73 19.22 -7.82
C SER A 318 -20.35 20.62 -7.62
N PRO A 319 -20.22 21.55 -8.60
CA PRO A 319 -20.83 22.86 -8.50
C PRO A 319 -22.36 22.81 -8.25
N ALA A 320 -23.03 21.79 -8.78
CA ALA A 320 -24.46 21.58 -8.58
C ALA A 320 -24.82 21.12 -7.16
N GLU A 321 -23.94 20.41 -6.46
CA GLU A 321 -24.11 20.05 -5.05
C GLU A 321 -23.87 21.26 -4.14
N GLU A 322 -22.87 22.07 -4.45
CA GLU A 322 -22.60 23.33 -3.74
C GLU A 322 -23.79 24.29 -3.80
N GLU A 323 -24.42 24.42 -4.97
CA GLU A 323 -25.63 25.22 -5.13
C GLU A 323 -26.77 24.74 -4.22
N LYS A 324 -27.00 23.43 -4.15
CA LYS A 324 -28.00 22.83 -3.23
C LYS A 324 -27.67 23.09 -1.76
N PHE A 325 -26.39 23.05 -1.38
CA PHE A 325 -25.98 23.41 -0.01
C PHE A 325 -26.28 24.87 0.30
N HIS A 326 -26.05 25.78 -0.65
CA HIS A 326 -26.40 27.19 -0.50
C HIS A 326 -27.91 27.42 -0.42
N GLU A 327 -28.71 26.69 -1.20
CA GLU A 327 -30.17 26.74 -1.11
C GLU A 327 -30.67 26.29 0.26
N MET A 328 -30.15 25.16 0.78
CA MET A 328 -30.50 24.66 2.11
C MET A 328 -30.09 25.64 3.23
N ALA A 329 -28.93 26.27 3.12
CA ALA A 329 -28.45 27.24 4.10
C ALA A 329 -29.32 28.51 4.19
N ARG A 330 -30.07 28.84 3.13
CA ARG A 330 -30.99 29.98 3.09
C ARG A 330 -32.33 29.70 3.79
N ASP A 331 -32.65 28.43 4.07
CA ASP A 331 -33.91 28.07 4.72
C ASP A 331 -33.90 28.47 6.22
N PRO A 332 -34.78 29.38 6.67
CA PRO A 332 -34.81 29.81 8.07
C PRO A 332 -35.22 28.69 9.03
N LYS A 333 -35.88 27.62 8.56
CA LYS A 333 -36.31 26.47 9.38
C LYS A 333 -35.34 25.29 9.31
N LEU A 334 -34.15 25.48 8.73
CA LEU A 334 -33.17 24.40 8.56
C LEU A 334 -32.85 23.69 9.88
N TYR A 335 -32.66 24.44 10.96
CA TYR A 335 -32.30 23.89 12.27
C TYR A 335 -33.37 22.94 12.83
N GLU A 336 -34.65 23.29 12.70
CA GLU A 336 -35.76 22.45 13.15
C GLU A 336 -35.92 21.22 12.28
N LYS A 337 -35.74 21.37 10.96
CA LYS A 337 -35.76 20.25 10.01
C LYS A 337 -34.64 19.24 10.30
N LEU A 338 -33.41 19.71 10.55
CA LEU A 338 -32.27 18.87 10.93
C LEU A 338 -32.48 18.18 12.29
N ALA A 339 -32.99 18.91 13.29
CA ALA A 339 -33.29 18.29 14.58
C ALA A 339 -34.38 17.21 14.47
N THR A 340 -35.37 17.41 13.60
CA THR A 340 -36.48 16.46 13.42
C THR A 340 -36.05 15.22 12.63
N SER A 341 -35.08 15.35 11.71
CA SER A 341 -34.54 14.22 10.95
C SER A 341 -33.64 13.30 11.78
N ILE A 342 -33.14 13.77 12.93
CA ILE A 342 -32.35 12.94 13.85
C ILE A 342 -33.27 11.98 14.62
N ALA A 343 -33.02 10.68 14.45
CA ALA A 343 -33.72 9.56 15.08
C ALA A 343 -35.25 9.67 14.94
N PRO A 344 -35.80 9.53 13.71
CA PRO A 344 -37.23 9.70 13.47
C PRO A 344 -38.09 8.63 14.17
N SER A 345 -37.51 7.48 14.52
CA SER A 345 -38.20 6.41 15.25
C SER A 345 -38.50 6.76 16.72
N ILE A 346 -37.84 7.78 17.28
CA ILE A 346 -37.98 8.16 18.69
C ILE A 346 -38.79 9.45 18.78
N TYR A 347 -39.93 9.40 19.47
CA TYR A 347 -40.87 10.51 19.66
C TYR A 347 -41.01 10.91 21.14
N GLY A 348 -41.39 12.16 21.39
CA GLY A 348 -41.70 12.69 22.71
C GLY A 348 -41.12 14.09 22.95
N ASP A 349 -41.80 14.91 23.76
CA ASP A 349 -41.43 16.32 23.97
C ASP A 349 -40.02 16.49 24.55
N TYR A 350 -39.62 15.58 25.45
CA TYR A 350 -38.28 15.59 26.04
C TYR A 350 -37.17 15.29 25.02
N THR A 351 -37.49 14.68 23.88
CA THR A 351 -36.52 14.28 22.86
C THR A 351 -36.08 15.44 21.98
N VAL A 352 -36.90 16.49 21.86
CA VAL A 352 -36.65 17.64 20.99
C VAL A 352 -35.33 18.32 21.34
N ASN A 353 -35.07 18.53 22.62
CA ASN A 353 -33.84 19.17 23.09
C ASN A 353 -32.60 18.28 22.90
N ILE A 354 -32.76 16.96 23.07
CA ILE A 354 -31.67 15.98 22.87
C ILE A 354 -31.29 15.95 21.38
N LYS A 355 -32.27 15.89 20.48
CA LYS A 355 -32.04 15.89 19.03
C LYS A 355 -31.35 17.18 18.56
N LYS A 356 -31.79 18.34 19.09
CA LYS A 356 -31.13 19.64 18.89
C LYS A 356 -29.67 19.64 19.35
N ALA A 357 -29.38 19.07 20.52
CA ALA A 357 -28.02 18.97 21.03
C ALA A 357 -27.13 18.06 20.15
N ILE A 358 -27.66 16.94 19.65
CA ILE A 358 -26.95 16.03 18.74
C ILE A 358 -26.68 16.73 17.39
N ALA A 359 -27.61 17.53 16.87
CA ALA A 359 -27.39 18.32 15.66
C ALA A 359 -26.19 19.28 15.82
N CYS A 360 -26.11 19.98 16.96
CA CYS A 360 -24.99 20.85 17.28
C CYS A 360 -23.67 20.08 17.47
N LEU A 361 -23.73 18.86 18.02
CA LEU A 361 -22.56 17.99 18.18
C LEU A 361 -21.96 17.62 16.82
N LEU A 362 -22.80 17.23 15.85
CA LEU A 362 -22.37 16.84 14.51
C LEU A 362 -21.82 18.01 13.69
N ALA A 363 -22.36 19.22 13.88
CA ALA A 363 -21.86 20.43 13.21
C ALA A 363 -20.49 20.88 13.77
N GLY A 364 -20.22 20.61 15.05
CA GLY A 364 -19.00 21.03 15.74
C GLY A 364 -18.85 22.55 15.84
N ARG A 365 -17.70 23.00 16.35
CA ARG A 365 -17.33 24.43 16.37
C ARG A 365 -15.87 24.59 15.95
N SER A 366 -15.53 25.74 15.39
CA SER A 366 -14.16 26.01 14.99
C SER A 366 -13.17 26.02 16.16
N ARG A 367 -12.08 25.27 16.00
CA ARG A 367 -10.92 25.33 16.91
C ARG A 367 -10.23 26.68 16.74
N LYS A 368 -10.14 27.46 17.81
CA LYS A 368 -9.49 28.79 17.78
C LYS A 368 -8.05 28.68 18.28
N ARG A 369 -7.10 29.17 17.48
CA ARG A 369 -5.71 29.37 17.92
C ARG A 369 -5.55 30.83 18.36
N LEU A 370 -5.17 31.03 19.60
CA LEU A 370 -4.83 32.35 20.12
C LEU A 370 -3.43 32.76 19.64
N PRO A 371 -3.11 34.07 19.61
CA PRO A 371 -1.76 34.56 19.29
C PRO A 371 -0.69 33.99 20.23
N ASP A 372 -1.05 33.60 21.45
CA ASP A 372 -0.16 32.99 22.45
C ASP A 372 0.15 31.49 22.18
N GLY A 373 -0.34 30.94 21.06
CA GLY A 373 -0.14 29.53 20.69
C GLY A 373 -1.08 28.53 21.39
N MET A 374 -1.88 28.97 22.36
CA MET A 374 -2.92 28.14 22.99
C MET A 374 -4.06 27.84 22.01
N THR A 375 -4.61 26.63 22.08
CA THR A 375 -5.74 26.20 21.25
C THR A 375 -6.98 25.94 22.10
N LEU A 376 -8.08 26.62 21.81
CA LEU A 376 -9.38 26.37 22.45
C LEU A 376 -10.14 25.25 21.74
N ARG A 377 -10.68 24.33 22.54
CA ARG A 377 -11.53 23.24 22.05
C ARG A 377 -12.81 23.79 21.41
N GLY A 378 -13.15 23.27 20.23
CA GLY A 378 -14.39 23.60 19.53
C GLY A 378 -15.54 22.63 19.86
N ASP A 379 -15.23 21.35 19.98
CA ASP A 379 -16.26 20.31 20.04
C ASP A 379 -16.91 20.18 21.41
N ILE A 380 -18.19 19.82 21.41
CA ILE A 380 -19.01 19.64 22.61
C ILE A 380 -19.09 18.16 23.02
N ASN A 381 -19.40 17.90 24.29
CA ASN A 381 -19.72 16.57 24.80
C ASN A 381 -21.19 16.55 25.21
N VAL A 382 -21.94 15.54 24.77
CA VAL A 382 -23.38 15.40 25.05
C VAL A 382 -23.65 14.00 25.61
N THR A 383 -24.53 13.91 26.61
CA THR A 383 -25.02 12.64 27.14
C THR A 383 -26.33 12.26 26.46
N ALA A 384 -26.43 11.02 25.99
CA ALA A 384 -27.62 10.49 25.32
C ALA A 384 -27.82 9.00 25.63
N LYS A 385 -29.03 8.49 25.39
CA LYS A 385 -29.35 7.06 25.55
C LYS A 385 -28.81 6.22 24.38
N SER A 386 -28.65 4.92 24.60
CA SER A 386 -28.04 3.97 23.65
C SER A 386 -28.60 4.01 22.23
N GLN A 387 -29.90 4.23 22.05
CA GLN A 387 -30.51 4.32 20.71
C GLN A 387 -30.10 5.60 19.95
N PHE A 388 -29.95 6.72 20.64
CA PHE A 388 -29.42 7.95 20.04
C PHE A 388 -27.94 7.81 19.69
N LEU A 389 -27.16 7.12 20.52
CA LEU A 389 -25.75 6.84 20.27
C LEU A 389 -25.54 6.01 19.00
N LYS A 390 -26.27 4.90 18.85
CA LYS A 390 -26.25 4.05 17.65
C LYS A 390 -26.69 4.79 16.38
N PHE A 391 -27.61 5.73 16.52
CA PHE A 391 -28.04 6.56 15.39
C PHE A 391 -27.01 7.63 15.03
N THR A 392 -26.39 8.25 16.04
CA THR A 392 -25.34 9.27 15.86
C THR A 392 -24.09 8.66 15.22
N GLU A 393 -23.69 7.47 15.64
CA GLU A 393 -22.59 6.71 15.02
C GLU A 393 -22.79 6.53 13.51
N LYS A 394 -24.01 6.21 13.07
CA LYS A 394 -24.33 5.98 11.65
C LYS A 394 -24.35 7.24 10.79
N ILE A 395 -24.65 8.40 11.40
CA ILE A 395 -24.76 9.68 10.67
C ILE A 395 -23.44 10.45 10.71
N ALA A 396 -22.70 10.33 11.81
CA ALA A 396 -21.43 11.02 11.96
C ALA A 396 -20.50 10.65 10.80
N PRO A 397 -19.72 11.62 10.28
CA PRO A 397 -18.65 11.34 9.32
C PRO A 397 -17.75 10.20 9.81
N VAL A 398 -16.92 10.44 10.82
CA VAL A 398 -16.28 9.33 11.54
C VAL A 398 -17.09 9.07 12.81
N GLY A 399 -17.72 7.90 12.91
CA GLY A 399 -18.43 7.45 14.11
C GLY A 399 -17.83 6.15 14.65
N VAL A 400 -17.45 6.14 15.93
CA VAL A 400 -17.02 4.90 16.61
C VAL A 400 -17.90 4.66 17.83
N TYR A 401 -18.64 3.56 17.82
CA TYR A 401 -19.42 3.11 18.96
C TYR A 401 -18.60 2.13 19.83
N THR A 402 -18.53 2.40 21.13
CA THR A 402 -17.88 1.52 22.09
C THR A 402 -18.74 1.38 23.35
N SER A 403 -18.62 0.22 24.01
CA SER A 403 -19.23 -0.03 25.32
C SER A 403 -18.15 -0.01 26.39
N GLY A 404 -18.46 0.51 27.58
CA GLY A 404 -17.51 0.66 28.66
C GLY A 404 -16.82 -0.64 29.12
N LYS A 405 -17.43 -1.80 28.90
CA LYS A 405 -16.82 -3.12 29.17
C LYS A 405 -16.15 -3.76 27.96
N GLY A 406 -16.48 -3.32 26.75
CA GLY A 406 -16.13 -3.96 25.48
C GLY A 406 -15.20 -3.13 24.60
N SER A 407 -14.49 -2.15 25.17
CA SER A 407 -13.47 -1.42 24.42
C SER A 407 -12.41 -2.40 23.91
N SER A 408 -11.89 -2.14 22.70
CA SER A 408 -11.01 -3.03 21.93
C SER A 408 -9.81 -3.57 22.71
N ALA A 409 -9.02 -4.48 22.12
CA ALA A 409 -7.76 -4.95 22.73
C ALA A 409 -6.79 -3.81 23.13
N ALA A 410 -6.92 -2.63 22.50
CA ALA A 410 -6.18 -1.41 22.80
C ALA A 410 -6.87 -0.45 23.79
N GLY A 411 -8.15 -0.66 24.11
CA GLY A 411 -8.94 0.20 25.00
C GLY A 411 -9.57 1.42 24.32
N LEU A 412 -9.95 2.42 25.13
CA LEU A 412 -10.50 3.70 24.65
C LEU A 412 -9.39 4.60 24.07
N THR A 413 -8.21 4.57 24.69
CA THR A 413 -7.03 5.40 24.40
C THR A 413 -6.02 4.70 23.50
N ALA A 414 -4.94 5.38 23.13
CA ALA A 414 -3.80 4.71 22.48
C ALA A 414 -3.07 3.81 23.49
N SER A 415 -2.65 2.62 23.05
CA SER A 415 -1.79 1.72 23.82
C SER A 415 -0.49 1.44 23.09
N VAL A 416 0.58 1.19 23.85
CA VAL A 416 1.89 0.80 23.30
C VAL A 416 2.05 -0.69 23.50
N ILE A 417 2.12 -1.44 22.40
CA ILE A 417 2.26 -2.89 22.44
C ILE A 417 3.65 -3.28 21.97
N ARG A 418 4.25 -4.25 22.66
CA ARG A 418 5.54 -4.83 22.30
C ARG A 418 5.33 -6.05 21.43
N ASP A 419 5.89 -6.05 20.22
CA ASP A 419 5.91 -7.21 19.33
C ASP A 419 6.83 -8.32 19.89
N SER A 420 6.64 -9.54 19.42
CA SER A 420 7.48 -10.73 19.64
C SER A 420 8.99 -10.49 19.40
N LYS A 421 9.34 -9.52 18.56
CA LYS A 421 10.72 -9.11 18.27
C LYS A 421 11.27 -8.05 19.23
N GLY A 422 10.47 -7.64 20.22
CA GLY A 422 10.84 -6.67 21.24
C GLY A 422 10.65 -5.20 20.85
N GLU A 423 10.16 -4.91 19.65
CA GLU A 423 9.86 -3.55 19.19
C GLU A 423 8.50 -3.07 19.68
N PHE A 424 8.40 -1.78 19.99
CA PHE A 424 7.16 -1.15 20.40
C PHE A 424 6.44 -0.54 19.19
N TYR A 425 5.16 -0.85 19.04
CA TYR A 425 4.28 -0.18 18.10
C TYR A 425 3.06 0.39 18.82
N LEU A 426 2.50 1.45 18.25
CA LEU A 426 1.30 2.09 18.77
C LEU A 426 0.08 1.38 18.20
N GLU A 427 -0.84 1.01 19.07
CA GLU A 427 -2.17 0.54 18.70
C GLU A 427 -3.19 1.62 19.10
N GLY A 428 -3.94 2.11 18.13
CA GLY A 428 -4.96 3.12 18.37
C GLY A 428 -6.21 2.51 18.99
N GLY A 429 -6.63 2.99 20.15
CA GLY A 429 -7.96 2.70 20.70
C GLY A 429 -9.06 3.51 20.00
N ALA A 430 -10.29 3.39 20.52
CA ALA A 430 -11.49 3.97 19.91
C ALA A 430 -11.36 5.48 19.60
N MET A 431 -10.71 6.26 20.48
CA MET A 431 -10.53 7.71 20.27
C MET A 431 -9.58 8.05 19.12
N VAL A 432 -8.54 7.24 18.90
CA VAL A 432 -7.56 7.45 17.82
C VAL A 432 -8.19 7.15 16.47
N LEU A 433 -9.03 6.12 16.43
CA LEU A 433 -9.78 5.75 15.23
C LEU A 433 -10.82 6.83 14.87
N ALA A 434 -11.36 7.53 15.86
CA ALA A 434 -12.36 8.58 15.70
C ALA A 434 -11.78 10.01 15.58
N ASP A 435 -10.52 10.17 15.17
CA ASP A 435 -9.92 11.50 15.03
C ASP A 435 -10.67 12.34 13.99
N GLY A 436 -11.10 13.54 14.40
CA GLY A 436 -11.97 14.43 13.62
C GLY A 436 -13.46 14.01 13.59
N GLY A 437 -13.84 13.00 14.37
CA GLY A 437 -15.19 12.43 14.41
C GLY A 437 -15.90 12.50 15.76
N VAL A 438 -16.86 11.59 15.94
CA VAL A 438 -17.65 11.41 17.16
C VAL A 438 -17.43 10.01 17.72
N VAL A 439 -17.05 9.94 19.01
CA VAL A 439 -17.02 8.69 19.77
C VAL A 439 -18.30 8.58 20.58
N CYS A 440 -19.03 7.48 20.41
CA CYS A 440 -20.20 7.15 21.19
C CYS A 440 -19.83 6.10 22.24
N ILE A 441 -19.95 6.45 23.52
CA ILE A 441 -19.63 5.54 24.64
C ILE A 441 -20.94 5.17 25.36
N ASP A 442 -21.27 3.89 25.38
CA ASP A 442 -22.36 3.35 26.20
C ASP A 442 -21.82 2.75 27.50
N GLU A 443 -22.62 2.74 28.56
CA GLU A 443 -22.25 2.21 29.88
C GLU A 443 -20.94 2.81 30.44
N PHE A 444 -20.82 4.15 30.40
CA PHE A 444 -19.65 4.87 30.90
C PHE A 444 -19.36 4.60 32.39
N ASP A 445 -20.40 4.27 33.16
CA ASP A 445 -20.32 3.88 34.58
C ASP A 445 -19.62 2.54 34.81
N LYS A 446 -19.59 1.68 33.79
CA LYS A 446 -18.99 0.33 33.85
C LYS A 446 -17.54 0.30 33.37
N MET A 447 -16.97 1.44 32.98
CA MET A 447 -15.55 1.53 32.61
C MET A 447 -14.65 1.39 33.82
N ARG A 448 -13.44 0.86 33.59
CA ARG A 448 -12.39 0.84 34.60
C ARG A 448 -11.95 2.27 34.89
N GLU A 449 -11.63 2.54 36.14
CA GLU A 449 -11.15 3.87 36.57
C GLU A 449 -9.81 4.24 35.91
N SER A 450 -9.02 3.26 35.44
CA SER A 450 -7.81 3.49 34.64
C SER A 450 -8.07 3.99 33.23
N ASP A 451 -9.26 3.70 32.68
CA ASP A 451 -9.63 3.96 31.28
C ASP A 451 -10.60 5.14 31.16
N ARG A 452 -11.03 5.70 32.31
CA ARG A 452 -11.97 6.82 32.46
C ARG A 452 -11.21 8.13 32.58
#